data_AF-A0A925B1P8-F1
#
_entry.id   AF-A0A925B1P8-F1
#
_cell.length_a   1.000
_cell.length_b   1.000
_cell.length_c   1.000
_cell.angle_alpha   90.00
_cell.angle_beta   90.00
_cell.angle_gamma   90.00
#
_symmetry.space_group_name_H-M   'P 1'
#
loop_
_entity.id
_entity.type
_entity.pdbx_description
1 polymer ?
#
loop_
_entity_poly.entity_id
_entity_poly.type
_entity_poly.pdbx_seq_one_letter_code
_entity_poly.pdbx_strand_id
1 'polypeptide(L)'
;MLAPTELPSAILPNVVPRATNKLITYSRVAAIVNLGTSWLRYSLVFLLLLFGIYKFFQFEAEGVAPFIASSPFMAWTINVFGTRGISFILGSFEITAAVLIASRRFAPKLSMAGSLLAALMFFTTLSFLFSTPGALVPGDTAGNFLIKDIVLFGAALHTAGEAGRASLDASHSLTR
;
A
#
# COMPACT_ATOMS: atom_id res chain seq x y z
N MET A 1 3.51 25.55 -79.07
CA MET A 1 4.45 24.56 -78.51
C MET A 1 5.17 25.24 -77.34
N LEU A 2 4.56 25.23 -76.16
CA LEU A 2 5.14 25.71 -74.90
C LEU A 2 5.05 24.51 -73.94
N ALA A 3 6.21 24.02 -73.49
CA ALA A 3 6.30 22.87 -72.60
C ALA A 3 5.69 23.19 -71.22
N PRO A 4 5.04 22.23 -70.55
CA PRO A 4 4.57 22.44 -69.19
C PRO A 4 5.76 22.45 -68.21
N THR A 5 5.86 23.51 -67.42
CA THR A 5 6.81 23.61 -66.31
C THR A 5 6.42 22.65 -65.19
N GLU A 6 7.20 21.60 -65.01
CA GLU A 6 7.14 20.69 -63.86
C GLU A 6 7.43 21.47 -62.56
N LEU A 7 6.50 21.42 -61.60
CA LEU A 7 6.69 21.96 -60.25
C LEU A 7 7.66 21.06 -59.46
N PRO A 8 8.59 21.62 -58.65
CA PRO A 8 9.50 20.80 -57.85
C PRO A 8 8.72 19.99 -56.81
N SER A 9 8.97 18.68 -56.78
CA SER A 9 8.50 17.76 -55.75
C SER A 9 9.07 18.18 -54.39
N ALA A 10 8.32 19.01 -53.66
CA ALA A 10 8.64 19.39 -52.29
C ALA A 10 8.67 18.13 -51.41
N ILE A 11 9.88 17.71 -51.05
CA ILE A 11 10.15 16.68 -50.06
C ILE A 11 9.57 17.18 -48.73
N LEU A 12 8.38 16.69 -48.35
CA LEU A 12 7.89 16.86 -46.99
C LEU A 12 8.86 16.11 -46.06
N PRO A 13 9.52 16.79 -45.11
CA PRO A 13 10.39 16.11 -44.18
C PRO A 13 9.57 15.11 -43.35
N ASN A 14 10.11 13.90 -43.25
CA ASN A 14 9.52 12.78 -42.53
C ASN A 14 9.63 13.01 -41.00
N VAL A 15 8.87 13.98 -40.46
CA VAL A 15 8.98 14.44 -39.05
C VAL A 15 8.14 13.58 -38.07
N VAL A 16 7.29 12.68 -38.57
CA VAL A 16 6.34 11.88 -37.77
C VAL A 16 6.87 10.55 -37.16
N PRO A 17 8.11 10.04 -37.36
CA PRO A 17 8.53 8.79 -36.70
C PRO A 17 8.88 8.91 -35.20
N ARG A 18 9.37 10.07 -34.73
CA ARG A 18 10.03 10.18 -33.41
C ARG A 18 9.07 10.38 -32.24
N ALA A 19 7.93 11.04 -32.46
CA ALA A 19 6.93 11.29 -31.42
C ALA A 19 6.18 10.02 -31.01
N THR A 20 5.87 9.14 -31.98
CA THR A 20 5.14 7.88 -31.78
C THR A 20 5.88 6.91 -30.85
N ASN A 21 7.20 6.79 -30.99
CA ASN A 21 8.02 5.93 -30.13
C ASN A 21 8.05 6.40 -28.66
N LYS A 22 8.04 7.73 -28.43
CA LYS A 22 7.97 8.28 -27.07
C LYS A 22 6.63 7.96 -26.42
N LEU A 23 5.52 8.19 -27.12
CA LEU A 23 4.17 7.93 -26.61
C LEU A 23 3.96 6.44 -26.28
N ILE A 24 4.42 5.53 -27.14
CA ILE A 24 4.39 4.08 -26.87
C ILE A 24 5.20 3.76 -25.62
N THR A 25 6.40 4.33 -25.46
CA THR A 25 7.23 4.12 -24.27
C THR A 25 6.55 4.61 -23.00
N TYR A 26 5.96 5.82 -23.00
CA TYR A 26 5.22 6.35 -21.86
C TYR A 26 4.04 5.45 -21.45
N SER A 27 3.27 4.95 -22.43
CA SER A 27 2.13 4.08 -22.16
C SER A 27 2.55 2.75 -21.51
N ARG A 28 3.69 2.18 -21.94
CA ARG A 28 4.25 0.96 -21.35
C ARG A 28 4.76 1.19 -19.92
N VAL A 29 5.45 2.31 -19.68
CA VAL A 29 5.91 2.67 -18.33
C VAL A 29 4.71 2.87 -17.40
N ALA A 30 3.68 3.59 -17.86
CA ALA A 30 2.45 3.78 -17.09
C ALA A 30 1.75 2.44 -16.78
N ALA A 31 1.71 1.50 -17.73
CA ALA A 31 1.16 0.18 -17.51
C ALA A 31 1.90 -0.60 -16.41
N ILE A 32 3.24 -0.55 -16.39
CA ILE A 32 4.07 -1.20 -15.35
C ILE A 32 3.80 -0.58 -13.98
N VAL A 33 3.74 0.76 -13.90
CA VAL A 33 3.43 1.47 -12.65
C VAL A 33 2.04 1.08 -12.14
N ASN A 34 1.03 1.08 -13.01
CA ASN A 34 -0.34 0.72 -12.63
C ASN A 34 -0.45 -0.74 -12.17
N LEU A 35 0.24 -1.66 -12.85
CA LEU A 35 0.33 -3.06 -12.45
C LEU A 35 1.00 -3.17 -11.07
N GLY A 36 2.14 -2.51 -10.88
CA GLY A 36 2.88 -2.51 -9.61
C GLY A 36 2.05 -1.96 -8.46
N THR A 37 1.37 -0.83 -8.65
CA THR A 37 0.45 -0.25 -7.67
C THR A 37 -0.71 -1.19 -7.34
N SER A 38 -1.29 -1.85 -8.35
CA SER A 38 -2.37 -2.82 -8.14
C SER A 38 -1.88 -4.02 -7.35
N TRP A 39 -0.73 -4.58 -7.73
CA TRP A 39 -0.09 -5.69 -7.04
C TRP A 39 0.21 -5.33 -5.58
N LEU A 40 0.87 -4.20 -5.34
CA LEU A 40 1.20 -3.70 -4.01
C LEU A 40 -0.04 -3.54 -3.12
N ARG A 41 -1.13 -3.02 -3.69
CA ARG A 41 -2.41 -2.87 -2.98
C ARG A 41 -2.99 -4.22 -2.58
N TYR A 42 -3.12 -5.15 -3.53
CA TYR A 42 -3.77 -6.44 -3.25
C TYR A 42 -2.87 -7.38 -2.44
N SER A 43 -1.54 -7.27 -2.55
CA SER A 43 -0.63 -7.96 -1.62
C SER A 43 -0.77 -7.42 -0.20
N LEU A 44 -0.93 -6.10 -0.04
CA LEU A 44 -1.18 -5.49 1.27
C LEU A 44 -2.52 -5.95 1.86
N VAL A 45 -3.59 -5.98 1.06
CA VAL A 45 -4.89 -6.53 1.47
C VAL A 45 -4.77 -7.98 1.91
N PHE A 46 -4.10 -8.81 1.10
CA PHE A 46 -3.91 -10.23 1.39
C PHE A 46 -3.17 -10.44 2.71
N LEU A 47 -2.06 -9.74 2.94
CA LEU A 47 -1.27 -9.87 4.17
C LEU A 47 -2.05 -9.40 5.41
N LEU A 48 -2.78 -8.28 5.32
CA LEU A 48 -3.62 -7.79 6.42
C LEU A 48 -4.76 -8.76 6.75
N LEU A 49 -5.42 -9.34 5.74
CA LEU A 49 -6.44 -10.38 5.99
C LEU A 49 -5.82 -11.60 6.65
N LEU A 50 -4.67 -12.06 6.15
CA LEU A 50 -4.02 -13.27 6.67
C LEU A 50 -3.58 -13.08 8.12
N PHE A 51 -2.85 -12.00 8.42
CA PHE A 51 -2.43 -11.67 9.78
C PHE A 51 -3.64 -11.43 10.70
N GLY A 52 -4.63 -10.70 10.20
CA GLY A 52 -5.86 -10.41 10.93
C GLY A 52 -6.64 -11.67 11.31
N ILE A 53 -6.75 -12.64 10.40
CA ILE A 53 -7.36 -13.94 10.70
C ILE A 53 -6.53 -14.71 11.72
N TYR A 54 -5.19 -14.68 11.60
CA TYR A 54 -4.31 -15.38 12.55
C TYR A 54 -4.42 -14.84 13.98
N LYS A 55 -4.76 -13.56 14.17
CA LYS A 55 -4.98 -12.96 15.50
C LYS A 55 -6.12 -13.57 16.30
N PHE A 56 -6.99 -14.37 15.68
CA PHE A 56 -8.04 -15.10 16.38
C PHE A 56 -7.58 -16.44 16.97
N PHE A 57 -6.33 -16.85 16.72
CA PHE A 57 -5.76 -18.08 17.28
C PHE A 57 -4.91 -17.81 18.53
N GLN A 58 -4.90 -18.77 19.44
CA GLN A 58 -4.21 -18.66 20.73
C GLN A 58 -2.69 -18.46 20.56
N PHE A 59 -2.07 -19.15 19.61
CA PHE A 59 -0.63 -19.08 19.40
C PHE A 59 -0.16 -17.68 18.96
N GLU A 60 -0.96 -16.95 18.19
CA GLU A 60 -0.65 -15.56 17.80
C GLU A 60 -0.77 -14.60 18.98
N ALA A 61 -1.76 -14.82 19.84
CA ALA A 61 -1.94 -14.01 21.04
C ALA A 61 -0.71 -14.16 21.96
N GLU A 62 -0.21 -15.38 22.14
CA GLU A 62 1.01 -15.66 22.90
C GLU A 62 2.27 -15.14 22.19
N GLY A 63 2.33 -15.25 20.87
CA GLY A 63 3.46 -14.77 20.07
C GLY A 63 3.64 -13.25 20.11
N VAL A 64 2.56 -12.49 20.21
CA VAL A 64 2.61 -11.01 20.21
C VAL A 64 2.61 -10.37 21.59
N ALA A 65 2.24 -11.13 22.63
CA ALA A 65 2.24 -10.64 24.01
C ALA A 65 3.57 -10.00 24.45
N PRO A 66 4.76 -10.58 24.16
CA PRO A 66 6.03 -9.99 24.57
C PRO A 66 6.30 -8.62 23.95
N PHE A 67 5.87 -8.39 22.69
CA PHE A 67 6.03 -7.10 22.03
C PHE A 67 5.13 -6.03 22.67
N ILE A 68 3.87 -6.39 22.91
CA ILE A 68 2.89 -5.50 23.54
C ILE A 68 3.33 -5.14 24.97
N ALA A 69 3.76 -6.13 25.76
CA ALA A 69 4.20 -5.93 27.14
C ALA A 69 5.45 -5.03 27.24
N SER A 70 6.33 -5.08 26.25
CA SER A 70 7.55 -4.27 26.20
C SER A 70 7.32 -2.86 25.64
N SER A 71 6.12 -2.57 25.10
CA SER A 71 5.82 -1.28 24.46
C SER A 71 5.27 -0.24 25.44
N PRO A 72 5.83 0.98 25.50
CA PRO A 72 5.31 2.03 26.38
C PRO A 72 3.90 2.50 25.97
N PHE A 73 3.50 2.31 24.71
CA PHE A 73 2.20 2.75 24.19
C PHE A 73 1.10 1.69 24.35
N MET A 74 1.49 0.40 24.40
CA MET A 74 0.55 -0.72 24.31
C MET A 74 0.53 -1.60 25.57
N ALA A 75 1.52 -1.55 26.46
CA ALA A 75 1.60 -2.45 27.61
C ALA A 75 0.35 -2.42 28.51
N TRP A 76 -0.28 -1.26 28.67
CA TRP A 76 -1.51 -1.10 29.47
C TRP A 76 -2.69 -1.93 28.93
N THR A 77 -2.72 -2.18 27.61
CA THR A 77 -3.85 -2.88 26.96
C THR A 77 -3.98 -4.33 27.42
N ILE A 78 -2.88 -4.98 27.81
CA ILE A 78 -2.90 -6.34 28.36
C ILE A 78 -3.66 -6.36 29.69
N ASN A 79 -3.49 -5.34 30.53
CA ASN A 79 -4.19 -5.27 31.82
C ASN A 79 -5.71 -5.01 31.66
N VAL A 80 -6.11 -4.32 30.59
CA VAL A 80 -7.52 -3.96 30.34
C VAL A 80 -8.27 -5.06 29.59
N PHE A 81 -7.66 -5.63 28.55
CA PHE A 81 -8.32 -6.57 27.63
C PHE A 81 -7.83 -8.02 27.77
N GLY A 82 -6.73 -8.24 28.49
CA GLY A 82 -6.01 -9.51 28.48
C GLY A 82 -5.33 -9.78 27.13
N THR A 83 -4.42 -10.75 27.13
CA THR A 83 -3.63 -11.12 25.94
C THR A 83 -4.50 -11.55 24.75
N ARG A 84 -5.56 -12.34 24.99
CA ARG A 84 -6.49 -12.74 23.92
C ARG A 84 -7.35 -11.58 23.43
N GLY A 85 -7.86 -10.76 24.35
CA GLY A 85 -8.74 -9.64 23.99
C GLY A 85 -8.02 -8.62 23.11
N ILE A 86 -6.79 -8.24 23.47
CA ILE A 86 -6.00 -7.33 22.63
C ILE A 86 -5.68 -7.95 21.27
N SER A 87 -5.39 -9.26 21.21
CA SER A 87 -5.18 -9.96 19.94
C SER A 87 -6.41 -9.87 19.03
N PHE A 88 -7.62 -10.15 19.54
CA PHE A 88 -8.85 -10.03 18.76
C PHE A 88 -9.13 -8.61 18.26
N ILE A 89 -8.83 -7.60 19.09
CA ILE A 89 -8.97 -6.19 18.72
C ILE A 89 -8.03 -5.86 17.56
N LEU A 90 -6.75 -6.23 17.66
CA LEU A 90 -5.77 -6.03 16.59
C LEU A 90 -6.21 -6.74 15.29
N GLY A 91 -6.65 -8.00 15.39
CA GLY A 91 -7.15 -8.74 14.22
C GLY A 91 -8.36 -8.09 13.55
N SER A 92 -9.27 -7.53 14.35
CA SER A 92 -10.42 -6.80 13.84
C SER A 92 -10.02 -5.53 13.08
N PHE A 93 -9.03 -4.79 13.58
CA PHE A 93 -8.48 -3.63 12.86
C PHE A 93 -7.78 -4.02 11.57
N GLU A 94 -6.98 -5.10 11.57
CA GLU A 94 -6.30 -5.61 10.38
C GLU A 94 -7.28 -6.02 9.27
N ILE A 95 -8.33 -6.78 9.62
CA ILE A 95 -9.39 -7.17 8.67
C ILE A 95 -10.17 -5.95 8.18
N THR A 96 -10.51 -5.03 9.07
CA THR A 96 -11.23 -3.79 8.70
C THR A 96 -10.39 -2.96 7.72
N ALA A 97 -9.11 -2.76 8.01
CA ALA A 97 -8.20 -2.05 7.11
C ALA A 97 -8.11 -2.74 5.75
N ALA A 98 -7.98 -4.07 5.70
CA ALA A 98 -7.93 -4.81 4.45
C ALA A 98 -9.19 -4.63 3.59
N VAL A 99 -10.39 -4.76 4.18
CA VAL A 99 -11.66 -4.57 3.47
C VAL A 99 -11.77 -3.15 2.93
N LEU A 100 -11.43 -2.16 3.74
CA LEU A 100 -11.42 -0.76 3.32
C LEU A 100 -10.43 -0.55 2.16
N ILE A 101 -9.19 -1.03 2.26
CA ILE A 101 -8.18 -0.90 1.19
C ILE A 101 -8.66 -1.55 -0.11
N ALA A 102 -9.27 -2.74 -0.03
CA ALA A 102 -9.81 -3.47 -1.18
C ALA A 102 -10.95 -2.73 -1.89
N SER A 103 -11.70 -1.88 -1.17
CA SER A 103 -12.81 -1.10 -1.72
C SER A 103 -12.39 0.00 -2.73
N ARG A 104 -11.08 0.15 -2.99
CA ARG A 104 -10.48 1.18 -3.87
C ARG A 104 -11.25 1.47 -5.15
N ARG A 105 -11.73 0.43 -5.83
CA ARG A 105 -12.42 0.57 -7.13
C ARG A 105 -13.76 1.32 -7.01
N PHE A 106 -14.47 1.13 -5.91
CA PHE A 106 -15.84 1.64 -5.74
C PHE A 106 -15.89 2.85 -4.80
N ALA A 107 -15.06 2.85 -3.76
CA ALA A 107 -15.02 3.89 -2.74
C ALA A 107 -13.57 4.31 -2.44
N PRO A 108 -12.93 5.12 -3.32
CA PRO A 108 -11.54 5.54 -3.13
C PRO A 108 -11.28 6.27 -1.80
N LYS A 109 -12.26 7.03 -1.28
CA LYS A 109 -12.19 7.69 0.04
C LYS A 109 -12.06 6.68 1.18
N LEU A 110 -12.89 5.63 1.17
CA LEU A 110 -12.83 4.57 2.18
C LEU A 110 -11.52 3.79 2.08
N SER A 111 -11.05 3.53 0.87
CA SER A 111 -9.76 2.91 0.64
C SER A 111 -8.59 3.73 1.17
N MET A 112 -8.61 5.05 0.99
CA MET A 112 -7.62 5.95 1.59
C MET A 112 -7.65 5.85 3.11
N ALA A 113 -8.83 5.88 3.74
CA ALA A 113 -8.97 5.74 5.18
C ALA A 113 -8.43 4.39 5.69
N GLY A 114 -8.74 3.29 4.99
CA GLY A 114 -8.21 1.96 5.30
C GLY A 114 -6.69 1.89 5.20
N SER A 115 -6.11 2.50 4.15
CA SER A 115 -4.65 2.57 3.99
C SER A 115 -3.99 3.41 5.08
N LEU A 116 -4.61 4.50 5.55
CA LEU A 116 -4.10 5.30 6.66
C LEU A 116 -4.18 4.56 8.00
N LEU A 117 -5.26 3.81 8.22
CA LEU A 117 -5.39 2.92 9.38
C LEU A 117 -4.28 1.86 9.38
N ALA A 118 -4.02 1.21 8.23
CA ALA A 118 -2.92 0.26 8.07
C ALA A 118 -1.56 0.91 8.36
N ALA A 119 -1.32 2.13 7.84
CA ALA A 119 -0.08 2.86 8.11
C ALA A 119 0.11 3.13 9.61
N LEU A 120 -0.95 3.52 10.32
CA LEU A 120 -0.91 3.72 11.77
C LEU A 120 -0.60 2.42 12.53
N MET A 121 -1.20 1.30 12.12
CA MET A 121 -0.93 -0.02 12.72
C MET A 121 0.53 -0.43 12.52
N PHE A 122 1.05 -0.39 11.30
CA PHE A 122 2.46 -0.74 11.04
C PHE A 122 3.42 0.23 11.73
N PHE A 123 3.10 1.52 11.80
CA PHE A 123 3.90 2.47 12.57
C PHE A 123 3.96 2.09 14.05
N THR A 124 2.82 1.67 14.62
CA THR A 124 2.75 1.18 16.01
C THR A 124 3.60 -0.08 16.16
N THR A 125 3.50 -1.05 15.24
CA THR A 125 4.32 -2.26 15.28
C THR A 125 5.81 -1.98 15.11
N LEU A 126 6.19 -1.03 14.24
CA LEU A 126 7.57 -0.60 14.08
C LEU A 126 8.15 0.04 15.34
N SER A 127 7.32 0.65 16.19
CA SER A 127 7.78 1.11 17.51
C SER A 127 8.32 -0.04 18.37
N PHE A 128 7.85 -1.27 18.15
CA PHE A 128 8.32 -2.45 18.88
C PHE A 128 9.77 -2.82 18.56
N LEU A 129 10.31 -2.39 17.41
CA LEU A 129 11.75 -2.58 17.11
C LEU A 129 12.63 -1.89 18.16
N PHE A 130 12.16 -0.76 18.69
CA PHE A 130 12.92 0.02 19.66
C PHE A 130 12.56 -0.31 21.11
N SER A 131 11.33 -0.78 21.36
CA SER A 131 10.87 -1.09 22.71
C SER A 131 11.10 -2.55 23.13
N THR A 132 11.27 -3.48 22.18
CA THR A 132 11.44 -4.91 22.49
C THR A 132 12.92 -5.26 22.63
N PRO A 133 13.34 -5.82 23.78
CA PRO A 133 14.71 -6.31 23.94
C PRO A 133 15.07 -7.35 22.89
N GLY A 134 16.22 -7.21 22.23
CA GLY A 134 16.69 -8.16 21.21
C GLY A 134 16.14 -7.96 19.80
N ALA A 135 15.14 -7.09 19.59
CA ALA A 135 14.52 -6.91 18.27
C ALA A 135 15.45 -6.34 17.18
N LEU A 136 16.54 -5.67 17.57
CA LEU A 136 17.57 -5.17 16.64
C LEU A 136 18.77 -6.10 16.50
N VAL A 137 18.80 -7.22 17.23
CA VAL A 137 19.88 -8.20 17.13
C VAL A 137 19.69 -9.00 15.83
N PRO A 138 20.67 -9.02 14.91
CA PRO A 138 20.55 -9.77 13.66
C PRO A 138 20.29 -11.25 13.91
N GLY A 139 19.29 -11.81 13.24
CA GLY A 139 18.91 -13.22 13.36
C GLY A 139 17.94 -13.52 14.51
N ASP A 140 17.57 -12.53 15.32
CA ASP A 140 16.54 -12.70 16.34
C ASP A 140 15.14 -12.88 15.69
N THR A 141 14.33 -13.75 16.28
CA THR A 141 12.97 -14.04 15.79
C THR A 141 12.07 -12.80 15.88
N ALA A 142 12.26 -11.96 16.91
CA ALA A 142 11.57 -10.69 17.09
C ALA A 142 11.85 -9.71 15.95
N GLY A 143 13.14 -9.51 15.63
CA GLY A 143 13.54 -8.61 14.56
C GLY A 143 13.01 -9.05 13.20
N ASN A 144 13.08 -10.36 12.91
CA ASN A 144 12.56 -10.93 11.67
C ASN A 144 11.04 -10.76 11.52
N PHE A 145 10.28 -10.82 12.62
CA PHE A 145 8.85 -10.59 12.60
C PHE A 145 8.50 -9.13 12.27
N LEU A 146 9.27 -8.17 12.81
CA LEU A 146 8.97 -6.73 12.73
C LEU A 146 9.52 -6.06 11.47
N ILE A 147 10.62 -6.56 10.89
CA ILE A 147 11.28 -5.90 9.76
C ILE A 147 10.41 -5.83 8.50
N LYS A 148 9.48 -6.79 8.33
CA LYS A 148 8.51 -6.82 7.23
C LYS A 148 7.62 -5.56 7.23
N ASP A 149 7.32 -5.03 8.42
CA ASP A 149 6.38 -3.92 8.59
C ASP A 149 6.96 -2.60 8.07
N ILE A 150 8.27 -2.50 7.87
CA ILE A 150 8.91 -1.34 7.22
C ILE A 150 8.39 -1.19 5.79
N VAL A 151 8.35 -2.30 5.05
CA VAL A 151 7.85 -2.32 3.67
C VAL A 151 6.34 -2.13 3.64
N LEU A 152 5.62 -2.75 4.56
CA LEU A 152 4.16 -2.65 4.63
C LEU A 152 3.69 -1.24 5.02
N PHE A 153 4.43 -0.54 5.88
CA PHE A 153 4.19 0.87 6.18
C PHE A 153 4.31 1.74 4.92
N GLY A 154 5.39 1.57 4.15
CA GLY A 154 5.57 2.25 2.87
C GLY A 154 4.47 1.93 1.86
N ALA A 155 4.05 0.67 1.77
CA ALA A 155 2.94 0.23 0.92
C ALA A 155 1.61 0.86 1.34
N ALA A 156 1.34 0.95 2.64
CA ALA A 156 0.15 1.59 3.19
C ALA A 156 0.11 3.09 2.83
N LEU A 157 1.22 3.80 3.00
CA LEU A 157 1.31 5.22 2.59
C LEU A 157 1.14 5.41 1.08
N HIS A 158 1.78 4.58 0.26
CA HIS A 158 1.64 4.63 -1.19
C HIS A 158 0.18 4.42 -1.62
N THR A 159 -0.47 3.39 -1.08
CA THR A 159 -1.87 3.08 -1.40
C THR A 159 -2.85 4.13 -0.86
N ALA A 160 -2.55 4.79 0.27
CA ALA A 160 -3.31 5.92 0.77
C ALA A 160 -3.26 7.10 -0.21
N GLY A 161 -2.05 7.51 -0.63
CA GLY A 161 -1.86 8.60 -1.57
C GLY A 161 -2.54 8.33 -2.92
N GLU A 162 -2.41 7.11 -3.44
CA GLU A 162 -3.04 6.72 -4.70
C GLU A 162 -4.58 6.71 -4.61
N ALA A 163 -5.14 6.20 -3.52
CA ALA A 163 -6.58 6.22 -3.28
C ALA A 163 -7.12 7.64 -3.11
N GLY A 164 -6.35 8.50 -2.44
CA GLY A 164 -6.66 9.92 -2.28
C GLY A 164 -6.72 10.66 -3.60
N ARG A 165 -5.74 10.46 -4.49
CA ARG A 165 -5.76 11.03 -5.85
C ARG A 165 -7.01 10.62 -6.62
N ALA A 166 -7.34 9.34 -6.62
CA ALA A 166 -8.52 8.84 -7.31
C ALA A 166 -9.85 9.34 -6.72
N SER A 167 -9.89 9.61 -5.42
CA SER A 167 -11.03 10.28 -4.78
C SER A 167 -11.23 11.70 -5.31
N LEU A 168 -10.15 12.45 -5.49
CA LEU A 168 -10.21 13.82 -6.04
C LEU A 168 -10.71 13.79 -7.49
N ASP A 169 -10.17 12.89 -8.31
CA ASP A 169 -10.58 12.72 -9.71
C ASP A 169 -12.07 12.37 -9.84
N ALA A 170 -12.56 11.43 -9.03
CA ALA A 170 -13.97 11.05 -9.00
C ALA A 170 -14.89 12.21 -8.55
N SER A 171 -14.40 13.07 -7.65
CA SER A 171 -15.18 14.23 -7.19
C SER A 171 -15.30 15.29 -8.31
N HIS A 172 -14.26 15.48 -9.12
CA HIS A 172 -14.28 16.40 -10.26
C HIS A 172 -15.19 15.95 -11.40
N SER A 173 -15.40 14.64 -11.57
CA SER A 173 -16.33 14.13 -12.60
C SER A 173 -17.81 14.31 -12.26
N LEU A 174 -18.15 14.50 -10.98
CA LEU A 174 -19.53 14.67 -10.53
C LEU A 174 -20.00 16.13 -10.57
N THR A 175 -19.08 17.09 -10.71
CA THR A 175 -19.35 18.54 -10.67
C THR A 175 -19.32 19.20 -12.06
N ARG A 176 -19.06 18.46 -13.14
CA ARG A 176 -19.25 18.90 -14.53
C ARG A 176 -20.50 18.27 -15.11
#